data_AF-A0A6I7NF35-F1
#
_entry.id   AF-A0A6I7NF35-F1
#
_cell.length_a   1.000
_cell.length_b   1.000
_cell.length_c   1.000
_cell.angle_alpha   90.00
_cell.angle_beta   90.00
_cell.angle_gamma   90.00
#
_symmetry.space_group_name_H-M   'P 1'
#
loop_
_entity.id
_entity.type
_entity.pdbx_description
1 polymer ?
#
loop_
_entity_poly.entity_id
_entity_poly.type
_entity_poly.pdbx_seq_one_letter_code
_entity_poly.pdbx_strand_id
1 'polypeptide(L)'
;MKITVHNTTVPMMIAWLKDHQSGQASATQLDSILAHPDYAFEFERYGDAVPKEAFKALLLNLPEVYEDARNLVHLRMRAQPLHDFYKRLDTYKAQLPLIEIPEHIIDAQTRLARAGLPDDIGIEHVQIIITLGIGASFGYVHGHHVHFDFLQLAKEKSAAEFQASLAHEIHHVGFNHLLNPSYLQTLSLEALFYLYFSGEGLAVKYCNNAEGVLSKALYGGPKNIGLDPFTWRYLNDDFDKTFKHFKATRKAIKDGHFTREDFQTDLRTYWMHPYTDQRDTNDTPDLKQFRLYSLGNDLWGVIHDAFGKEKVYATLRNLDTFPDVFNAAVSHIGKPAYRLDVD
;
A
#
# COMPACT_ATOMS: atom_id res chain seq x y z
N MET A 1 10.59 15.77 8.32
CA MET A 1 10.32 14.33 8.38
C MET A 1 11.52 13.57 8.93
N LYS A 2 11.44 13.22 10.22
CA LYS A 2 12.23 12.20 10.91
C LYS A 2 11.49 10.88 10.80
N ILE A 3 12.21 9.77 10.64
CA ILE A 3 11.64 8.42 10.66
C ILE A 3 12.15 7.69 11.90
N THR A 4 11.25 7.02 12.63
CA THR A 4 11.62 6.11 13.71
C THR A 4 11.06 4.73 13.40
N VAL A 5 11.86 3.68 13.64
CA VAL A 5 11.45 2.28 13.43
C VAL A 5 11.23 1.62 14.79
N HIS A 6 10.06 0.99 14.94
CA HIS A 6 9.63 0.26 16.13
C HIS A 6 9.41 -1.19 15.75
N ASN A 7 10.21 -2.08 16.34
CA ASN A 7 10.18 -3.51 16.01
C ASN A 7 10.45 -4.40 17.24
N THR A 8 10.46 -3.81 18.44
CA THR A 8 10.86 -4.48 19.69
C THR A 8 9.86 -5.56 20.11
N THR A 9 8.60 -5.41 19.71
CA THR A 9 7.54 -6.38 20.01
C THR A 9 7.68 -7.70 19.25
N VAL A 10 8.31 -7.72 18.07
CA VAL A 10 8.54 -8.96 17.29
C VAL A 10 9.41 -9.98 18.06
N PRO A 11 10.64 -9.66 18.50
CA PRO A 11 11.44 -10.61 19.27
C PRO A 11 10.81 -10.95 20.63
N MET A 12 10.08 -10.02 21.27
CA MET A 12 9.34 -10.31 22.51
C MET A 12 8.26 -11.36 22.28
N MET A 13 7.50 -11.24 21.19
CA MET A 13 6.44 -12.19 20.84
C MET A 13 6.99 -13.56 20.44
N ILE A 14 8.10 -13.61 19.69
CA ILE A 14 8.81 -14.86 19.37
C ILE A 14 9.27 -15.57 20.65
N ALA A 15 9.86 -14.83 21.60
CA ALA A 15 10.30 -15.39 22.87
C ALA A 15 9.11 -15.93 23.66
N TRP A 16 8.02 -15.16 23.77
CA TRP A 16 6.81 -15.60 24.44
C TRP A 16 6.19 -16.87 23.82
N LEU A 17 6.12 -16.94 22.48
CA LEU A 17 5.61 -18.14 21.79
C LEU A 17 6.53 -19.36 21.96
N LYS A 18 7.83 -19.15 22.12
CA LYS A 18 8.77 -20.22 22.46
C LYS A 18 8.53 -20.75 23.88
N ASP A 19 8.33 -19.85 24.83
CA ASP A 19 7.96 -20.23 26.20
C ASP A 19 6.61 -20.94 26.21
N HIS A 20 5.68 -20.52 25.35
CA HIS A 20 4.36 -21.15 25.17
C HIS A 20 4.48 -22.60 24.71
N GLN A 21 5.37 -22.88 23.74
CA GLN A 21 5.67 -24.26 23.29
C GLN A 21 6.21 -25.16 24.41
N SER A 22 6.91 -24.58 25.38
CA SER A 22 7.49 -25.31 26.51
C SER A 22 6.58 -25.36 27.75
N GLY A 23 5.38 -24.77 27.69
CA GLY A 23 4.46 -24.67 28.83
C GLY A 23 4.91 -23.66 29.90
N GLN A 24 5.79 -22.73 29.56
CA GLN A 24 6.39 -21.74 30.47
C GLN A 24 5.87 -20.31 30.23
N ALA A 25 5.03 -20.09 29.22
CA ALA A 25 4.51 -18.77 28.90
C ALA A 25 3.64 -18.18 30.01
N SER A 26 3.84 -16.89 30.28
CA SER A 26 3.02 -16.11 31.20
C SER A 26 1.94 -15.31 30.45
N ALA A 27 0.68 -15.45 30.87
CA ALA A 27 -0.41 -14.62 30.34
C ALA A 27 -0.17 -13.12 30.64
N THR A 28 0.40 -12.80 31.79
CA THR A 28 0.76 -11.42 32.16
C THR A 28 1.84 -10.84 31.24
N GLN A 29 2.79 -11.66 30.81
CA GLN A 29 3.81 -11.24 29.85
C GLN A 29 3.17 -10.95 28.47
N LEU A 30 2.24 -11.80 28.03
CA LEU A 30 1.47 -11.53 26.81
C LEU A 30 0.69 -10.22 26.91
N ASP A 31 0.03 -9.97 28.05
CA ASP A 31 -0.69 -8.72 28.29
C ASP A 31 0.22 -7.49 28.19
N SER A 32 1.43 -7.59 28.71
CA SER A 32 2.44 -6.53 28.60
C SER A 32 2.89 -6.32 27.16
N ILE A 33 3.07 -7.38 26.36
CA ILE A 33 3.42 -7.27 24.94
C ILE A 33 2.28 -6.60 24.17
N LEU A 34 1.04 -7.06 24.36
CA LEU A 34 -0.14 -6.51 23.69
C LEU A 34 -0.58 -5.13 24.22
N ALA A 35 0.04 -4.64 25.29
CA ALA A 35 -0.12 -3.27 25.79
C ALA A 35 0.98 -2.32 25.30
N HIS A 36 2.01 -2.85 24.62
CA HIS A 36 3.08 -2.04 24.06
C HIS A 36 2.53 -1.06 22.99
N PRO A 37 3.09 0.16 22.86
CA PRO A 37 2.64 1.16 21.87
C PRO A 37 2.49 0.61 20.44
N ASP A 38 3.41 -0.24 19.98
CA ASP A 38 3.36 -0.89 18.66
C ASP A 38 2.02 -1.61 18.41
N TYR A 39 1.50 -2.33 19.40
CA TYR A 39 0.22 -3.04 19.31
C TYR A 39 -0.98 -2.16 19.63
N ALA A 40 -0.82 -1.18 20.52
CA ALA A 40 -1.89 -0.22 20.85
C ALA A 40 -2.39 0.50 19.58
N PHE A 41 -1.46 0.89 18.71
CA PHE A 41 -1.75 1.45 17.40
C PHE A 41 -2.54 0.49 16.49
N GLU A 42 -2.18 -0.79 16.42
CA GLU A 42 -2.91 -1.76 15.60
C GLU A 42 -4.35 -1.95 16.10
N PHE A 43 -4.53 -2.06 17.42
CA PHE A 43 -5.85 -2.19 18.02
C PHE A 43 -6.71 -0.94 17.83
N GLU A 44 -6.12 0.26 17.81
CA GLU A 44 -6.82 1.49 17.44
C GLU A 44 -7.31 1.41 15.99
N ARG A 45 -6.46 0.98 15.06
CA ARG A 45 -6.80 0.90 13.63
C ARG A 45 -7.90 -0.13 13.35
N TYR A 46 -7.80 -1.32 13.93
CA TYR A 46 -8.74 -2.41 13.66
C TYR A 46 -10.00 -2.34 14.53
N GLY A 47 -9.93 -1.74 15.72
CA GLY A 47 -11.05 -1.58 16.64
C GLY A 47 -11.81 -2.90 16.88
N ASP A 48 -13.13 -2.84 16.77
CA ASP A 48 -14.01 -3.99 16.97
C ASP A 48 -13.83 -5.12 15.94
N ALA A 49 -13.15 -4.85 14.81
CA ALA A 49 -12.88 -5.88 13.82
C ALA A 49 -11.81 -6.87 14.31
N VAL A 50 -10.94 -6.46 15.24
CA VAL A 50 -9.97 -7.31 15.94
C VAL A 50 -9.87 -6.91 17.42
N PRO A 51 -10.79 -7.38 18.28
CA PRO A 51 -10.73 -7.10 19.70
C PRO A 51 -9.46 -7.69 20.33
N LYS A 52 -8.80 -6.92 21.20
CA LYS A 52 -7.56 -7.34 21.89
C LYS A 52 -7.70 -8.69 22.59
N GLU A 53 -8.79 -8.90 23.32
CA GLU A 53 -9.04 -10.16 24.05
C GLU A 53 -9.22 -11.36 23.10
N ALA A 54 -9.82 -11.15 21.93
CA ALA A 54 -9.98 -12.22 20.93
C ALA A 54 -8.62 -12.58 20.29
N PHE A 55 -7.77 -11.60 20.01
CA PHE A 55 -6.41 -11.86 19.51
C PHE A 55 -5.53 -12.55 20.58
N LYS A 56 -5.63 -12.11 21.83
CA LYS A 56 -4.97 -12.76 22.98
C LYS A 56 -5.41 -14.22 23.11
N ALA A 57 -6.72 -14.47 23.06
CA ALA A 57 -7.26 -15.83 23.13
C ALA A 57 -6.74 -16.69 21.97
N LEU A 58 -6.67 -16.15 20.75
CA LEU A 58 -6.07 -16.86 19.61
C LEU A 58 -4.62 -17.30 19.91
N LEU A 59 -3.78 -16.40 20.44
CA LEU A 59 -2.38 -16.71 20.76
C LEU A 59 -2.25 -17.76 21.88
N LEU A 60 -3.06 -17.65 22.93
CA LEU A 60 -3.07 -18.60 24.06
C LEU A 60 -3.56 -19.99 23.68
N ASN A 61 -4.36 -20.12 22.63
CA ASN A 61 -4.88 -21.41 22.19
C ASN A 61 -3.98 -22.10 21.15
N LEU A 62 -2.87 -21.50 20.71
CA LEU A 62 -1.97 -22.14 19.73
C LEU A 62 -1.35 -23.45 20.29
N PRO A 63 -1.25 -24.53 19.49
CA PRO A 63 -1.59 -24.64 18.06
C PRO A 63 -3.05 -25.05 17.79
N GLU A 64 -3.89 -25.15 18.82
CA GLU A 64 -5.28 -25.59 18.68
C GLU A 64 -6.15 -24.56 17.95
N VAL A 65 -7.30 -25.03 17.45
CA VAL A 65 -8.26 -24.17 16.76
C VAL A 65 -8.98 -23.29 17.77
N TYR A 66 -8.83 -21.96 17.62
CA TYR A 66 -9.64 -20.99 18.36
C TYR A 66 -10.98 -20.77 17.66
N GLU A 67 -12.06 -21.31 18.23
CA GLU A 67 -13.36 -21.36 17.56
C GLU A 67 -13.98 -19.99 17.28
N ASP A 68 -13.75 -19.01 18.15
CA ASP A 68 -14.30 -17.65 17.95
C ASP A 68 -13.58 -16.89 16.84
N ALA A 69 -12.31 -17.24 16.52
CA ALA A 69 -11.62 -16.63 15.38
C ALA A 69 -12.35 -16.91 14.06
N ARG A 70 -13.16 -17.98 13.96
CA ARG A 70 -13.95 -18.26 12.74
C ARG A 70 -14.99 -17.17 12.45
N ASN A 71 -15.48 -16.49 13.49
CA ASN A 71 -16.50 -15.45 13.39
C ASN A 71 -15.91 -14.06 13.09
N LEU A 72 -14.61 -13.87 13.34
CA LEU A 72 -13.89 -12.61 13.09
C LEU A 72 -13.02 -12.75 11.85
N VAL A 73 -13.43 -12.10 10.74
CA VAL A 73 -12.80 -12.28 9.41
C VAL A 73 -11.28 -12.12 9.44
N HIS A 74 -10.77 -11.10 10.13
CA HIS A 74 -9.34 -10.84 10.23
C HIS A 74 -8.61 -11.92 11.03
N LEU A 75 -9.15 -12.33 12.18
CA LEU A 75 -8.55 -13.41 12.98
C LEU A 75 -8.58 -14.75 12.24
N ARG A 76 -9.67 -15.05 11.51
CA ARG A 76 -9.74 -16.22 10.65
C ARG A 76 -8.63 -16.23 9.60
N MET A 77 -8.36 -15.10 8.97
CA MET A 77 -7.26 -14.96 8.00
C MET A 77 -5.88 -15.10 8.67
N ARG A 78 -5.76 -14.83 9.98
CA ARG A 78 -4.51 -14.92 10.74
C ARG A 78 -4.27 -16.25 11.43
N ALA A 79 -5.31 -17.04 11.68
CA ALA A 79 -5.19 -18.30 12.38
C ALA A 79 -4.17 -19.25 11.73
N GLN A 80 -4.27 -19.50 10.42
CA GLN A 80 -3.33 -20.38 9.73
C GLN A 80 -1.90 -19.81 9.65
N PRO A 81 -1.67 -18.54 9.24
CA PRO A 81 -0.34 -17.94 9.30
C PRO A 81 0.32 -17.98 10.68
N LEU A 82 -0.43 -17.71 11.76
CA LEU A 82 0.08 -17.76 13.14
C LEU A 82 0.39 -19.18 13.59
N HIS A 83 -0.44 -20.15 13.23
CA HIS A 83 -0.18 -21.55 13.50
C HIS A 83 1.08 -22.04 12.76
N ASP A 84 1.26 -21.67 11.49
CA ASP A 84 2.45 -22.00 10.71
C ASP A 84 3.71 -21.32 11.23
N PHE A 85 3.56 -20.10 11.75
CA PHE A 85 4.62 -19.36 12.44
C PHE A 85 5.01 -20.06 13.74
N TYR A 86 4.03 -20.42 14.56
CA TYR A 86 4.21 -21.14 15.82
C TYR A 86 4.99 -22.44 15.59
N LYS A 87 4.62 -23.23 14.58
CA LYS A 87 5.34 -24.49 14.27
C LYS A 87 6.78 -24.28 13.78
N ARG A 88 7.17 -23.09 13.36
CA ARG A 88 8.46 -22.79 12.71
C ARG A 88 9.19 -21.61 13.34
N LEU A 89 9.03 -21.39 14.65
CA LEU A 89 9.59 -20.22 15.35
C LEU A 89 11.09 -20.01 15.09
N ASP A 90 11.91 -21.05 15.08
CA ASP A 90 13.35 -20.90 14.82
C ASP A 90 13.65 -20.42 13.39
N THR A 91 12.83 -20.81 12.41
CA THR A 91 12.94 -20.31 11.02
C THR A 91 12.66 -18.82 10.96
N TYR A 92 11.59 -18.36 11.61
CA TYR A 92 11.24 -16.94 11.64
C TYR A 92 12.19 -16.12 12.52
N LYS A 93 12.70 -16.70 13.62
CA LYS A 93 13.72 -16.07 14.46
C LYS A 93 14.98 -15.76 13.65
N ALA A 94 15.38 -16.65 12.73
CA ALA A 94 16.50 -16.40 11.83
C ALA A 94 16.25 -15.23 10.85
N GLN A 95 15.00 -14.79 10.69
CA GLN A 95 14.61 -13.66 9.84
C GLN A 95 14.54 -12.31 10.60
N LEU A 96 14.82 -12.28 11.91
CA LEU A 96 14.90 -11.02 12.67
C LEU A 96 15.83 -9.96 12.05
N PRO A 97 16.97 -10.30 11.43
CA PRO A 97 17.79 -9.30 10.75
C PRO A 97 17.09 -8.55 9.60
N LEU A 98 15.99 -9.07 9.03
CA LEU A 98 15.22 -8.37 7.99
C LEU A 98 14.64 -7.03 8.47
N ILE A 99 14.31 -6.95 9.76
CA ILE A 99 13.66 -5.79 10.37
C ILE A 99 14.67 -4.87 11.08
N GLU A 100 15.95 -5.22 11.05
CA GLU A 100 17.06 -4.37 11.49
C GLU A 100 17.49 -3.46 10.32
N ILE A 101 16.73 -2.39 10.10
CA ILE A 101 16.96 -1.48 8.98
C ILE A 101 18.11 -0.53 9.35
N PRO A 102 19.22 -0.50 8.58
CA PRO A 102 20.32 0.42 8.86
C PRO A 102 19.91 1.88 8.72
N GLU A 103 20.45 2.77 9.56
CA GLU A 103 20.13 4.21 9.55
C GLU A 103 20.34 4.86 8.18
N HIS A 104 21.44 4.51 7.48
CA HIS A 104 21.71 5.03 6.14
C HIS A 104 20.65 4.63 5.10
N ILE A 105 19.98 3.49 5.28
CA ILE A 105 18.86 3.06 4.42
C ILE A 105 17.61 3.88 4.77
N ILE A 106 17.31 4.05 6.07
CA ILE A 106 16.20 4.90 6.52
C ILE A 106 16.36 6.31 5.95
N ASP A 107 17.55 6.89 6.03
CA ASP A 107 17.86 8.21 5.49
C ASP A 107 17.67 8.29 3.97
N ALA A 108 18.13 7.27 3.23
CA ALA A 108 17.96 7.20 1.79
C ALA A 108 16.48 7.12 1.39
N GLN A 109 15.70 6.25 2.05
CA GLN A 109 14.27 6.07 1.80
C GLN A 109 13.47 7.32 2.21
N THR A 110 13.87 7.99 3.29
CA THR A 110 13.28 9.27 3.70
C THR A 110 13.50 10.36 2.66
N ARG A 111 14.73 10.48 2.13
CA ARG A 111 15.02 11.45 1.07
C ARG A 111 14.21 11.17 -0.19
N LEU A 112 14.09 9.90 -0.57
CA LEU A 112 13.33 9.47 -1.74
C LEU A 112 11.84 9.79 -1.59
N ALA A 113 11.22 9.42 -0.47
CA ALA A 113 9.82 9.74 -0.19
C ALA A 113 9.57 11.26 -0.18
N ARG A 114 10.44 12.04 0.46
CA ARG A 114 10.33 13.52 0.49
C ARG A 114 10.47 14.16 -0.89
N ALA A 115 11.35 13.63 -1.74
CA ALA A 115 11.49 14.12 -3.11
C ALA A 115 10.17 13.98 -3.89
N GLY A 116 9.41 12.91 -3.60
CA GLY A 116 8.11 12.63 -4.18
C GLY A 116 6.93 13.36 -3.55
N LEU A 117 7.11 14.15 -2.50
CA LEU A 117 6.05 14.89 -1.79
C LEU A 117 6.17 16.41 -2.05
N PRO A 118 5.11 17.22 -1.84
CA PRO A 118 5.24 18.65 -1.99
C PRO A 118 6.05 19.22 -0.82
N ASP A 119 6.76 20.32 -1.06
CA ASP A 119 7.73 20.85 -0.10
C ASP A 119 7.06 21.41 1.17
N ASP A 120 5.76 21.74 1.09
CA ASP A 120 4.91 22.30 2.16
C ASP A 120 4.13 21.25 2.97
N ILE A 121 4.44 19.95 2.83
CA ILE A 121 3.65 18.83 3.39
C ILE A 121 3.52 18.80 4.93
N GLY A 122 4.26 19.61 5.69
CA GLY A 122 4.07 19.75 7.14
C GLY A 122 4.38 18.53 8.01
N ILE A 123 4.90 17.42 7.45
CA ILE A 123 5.16 16.20 8.24
C ILE A 123 6.53 16.23 8.91
N GLU A 124 6.49 16.33 10.23
CA GLU A 124 7.68 16.33 11.07
C GLU A 124 8.19 14.92 11.36
N HIS A 125 7.30 13.96 11.62
CA HIS A 125 7.66 12.61 12.07
C HIS A 125 6.77 11.55 11.43
N VAL A 126 7.36 10.44 10.98
CA VAL A 126 6.67 9.20 10.63
C VAL A 126 7.26 8.03 11.43
N GLN A 127 6.38 7.17 11.93
CA GLN A 127 6.76 5.98 12.68
C GLN A 127 6.52 4.73 11.84
N ILE A 128 7.55 3.91 11.64
CA ILE A 128 7.43 2.59 11.03
C ILE A 128 7.28 1.59 12.18
N ILE A 129 6.16 0.88 12.21
CA ILE A 129 5.84 -0.13 13.22
C ILE A 129 5.87 -1.51 12.57
N ILE A 130 6.59 -2.44 13.18
CA ILE A 130 6.67 -3.83 12.73
C ILE A 130 6.28 -4.73 13.89
N THR A 131 5.27 -5.57 13.68
CA THR A 131 4.74 -6.50 14.69
C THR A 131 4.45 -7.86 14.06
N LEU A 132 4.02 -8.84 14.88
CA LEU A 132 3.22 -9.93 14.33
C LEU A 132 1.81 -9.39 14.10
N GLY A 133 1.49 -9.02 12.86
CA GLY A 133 0.30 -8.24 12.55
C GLY A 133 -1.00 -8.91 13.02
N ILE A 134 -1.96 -8.12 13.50
CA ILE A 134 -3.22 -8.64 14.04
C ILE A 134 -4.29 -8.84 12.96
N GLY A 135 -4.13 -8.22 11.79
CA GLY A 135 -5.07 -8.28 10.68
C GLY A 135 -4.46 -8.72 9.35
N ALA A 136 -5.25 -8.61 8.29
CA ALA A 136 -4.96 -9.27 7.00
C ALA A 136 -3.98 -8.51 6.09
N SER A 137 -3.57 -7.30 6.46
CA SER A 137 -2.76 -6.42 5.59
C SER A 137 -1.27 -6.74 5.71
N PHE A 138 -0.55 -6.72 4.59
CA PHE A 138 0.92 -6.78 4.55
C PHE A 138 1.56 -5.55 5.20
N GLY A 139 1.09 -4.37 4.76
CA GLY A 139 1.46 -3.08 5.31
C GLY A 139 0.36 -2.08 5.03
N TYR A 140 0.30 -1.02 5.84
CA TYR A 140 -0.71 0.02 5.70
C TYR A 140 -0.29 1.31 6.41
N VAL A 141 -0.92 2.41 6.01
CA VAL A 141 -0.79 3.71 6.66
C VAL A 141 -1.97 3.99 7.58
N HIS A 142 -1.70 4.52 8.78
CA HIS A 142 -2.71 5.07 9.66
C HIS A 142 -2.15 6.23 10.50
N GLY A 143 -2.74 7.42 10.35
CA GLY A 143 -2.20 8.65 10.92
C GLY A 143 -0.77 8.92 10.41
N HIS A 144 0.17 9.08 11.34
CA HIS A 144 1.60 9.28 11.03
C HIS A 144 2.41 7.97 11.10
N HIS A 145 1.75 6.82 11.00
CA HIS A 145 2.39 5.51 11.11
C HIS A 145 2.28 4.72 9.82
N VAL A 146 3.32 3.96 9.54
CA VAL A 146 3.35 2.86 8.56
C VAL A 146 3.47 1.57 9.36
N HIS A 147 2.60 0.60 9.11
CA HIS A 147 2.72 -0.74 9.66
C HIS A 147 3.25 -1.72 8.63
N PHE A 148 4.05 -2.70 9.08
CA PHE A 148 4.37 -3.91 8.34
C PHE A 148 4.19 -5.16 9.19
N ASP A 149 3.62 -6.22 8.61
CA ASP A 149 3.46 -7.53 9.23
C ASP A 149 4.72 -8.39 9.04
N PHE A 150 5.41 -8.69 10.14
CA PHE A 150 6.61 -9.52 10.14
C PHE A 150 6.37 -10.92 9.56
N LEU A 151 5.18 -11.52 9.74
CA LEU A 151 4.92 -12.87 9.23
C LEU A 151 4.99 -12.93 7.71
N GLN A 152 4.47 -11.90 7.04
CA GLN A 152 4.51 -11.79 5.59
C GLN A 152 5.89 -11.34 5.12
N LEU A 153 6.53 -10.37 5.79
CA LEU A 153 7.89 -9.95 5.47
C LEU A 153 8.87 -11.14 5.45
N ALA A 154 8.87 -11.94 6.52
CA ALA A 154 9.76 -13.08 6.67
C ALA A 154 9.50 -14.22 5.67
N LYS A 155 8.31 -14.27 5.05
CA LYS A 155 7.93 -15.31 4.10
C LYS A 155 8.17 -14.89 2.65
N GLU A 156 7.98 -13.61 2.33
CA GLU A 156 7.77 -13.17 0.96
C GLU A 156 8.77 -12.12 0.48
N LYS A 157 9.61 -11.57 1.36
CA LYS A 157 10.51 -10.47 1.02
C LYS A 157 11.95 -10.75 1.42
N SER A 158 12.87 -10.41 0.53
CA SER A 158 14.26 -10.15 0.87
C SER A 158 14.41 -8.79 1.58
N ALA A 159 15.53 -8.60 2.29
CA ALA A 159 15.84 -7.31 2.92
C ALA A 159 15.83 -6.16 1.90
N ALA A 160 16.36 -6.37 0.70
CA ALA A 160 16.40 -5.35 -0.35
C ALA A 160 14.99 -4.98 -0.83
N GLU A 161 14.11 -5.96 -1.02
CA GLU A 161 12.71 -5.70 -1.43
C GLU A 161 11.92 -4.95 -0.37
N PHE A 162 12.08 -5.33 0.90
CA PHE A 162 11.45 -4.62 2.02
C PHE A 162 11.97 -3.18 2.13
N GLN A 163 13.28 -3.00 2.07
CA GLN A 163 13.89 -1.67 2.14
C GLN A 163 13.43 -0.77 0.98
N ALA A 164 13.24 -1.34 -0.21
CA ALA A 164 12.71 -0.62 -1.37
C ALA A 164 11.24 -0.20 -1.24
N SER A 165 10.44 -0.88 -0.39
CA SER A 165 9.04 -0.48 -0.15
C SER A 165 8.89 0.62 0.90
N LEU A 166 9.93 0.95 1.66
CA LEU A 166 9.83 1.94 2.74
C LEU A 166 9.46 3.33 2.22
N ALA A 167 10.14 3.83 1.19
CA ALA A 167 9.81 5.14 0.62
C ALA A 167 8.38 5.20 0.09
N HIS A 168 7.92 4.10 -0.52
CA HIS A 168 6.57 3.97 -1.04
C HIS A 168 5.51 4.16 0.05
N GLU A 169 5.63 3.42 1.17
CA GLU A 169 4.67 3.55 2.27
C GLU A 169 4.79 4.89 3.02
N ILE A 170 6.00 5.43 3.17
CA ILE A 170 6.22 6.77 3.74
C ILE A 170 5.56 7.84 2.86
N HIS A 171 5.62 7.67 1.53
CA HIS A 171 4.94 8.57 0.58
C HIS A 171 3.43 8.58 0.82
N HIS A 172 2.81 7.42 1.07
CA HIS A 172 1.39 7.35 1.42
C HIS A 172 1.03 8.11 2.70
N VAL A 173 1.92 8.16 3.70
CA VAL A 173 1.72 9.03 4.89
C VAL A 173 1.66 10.50 4.49
N GLY A 174 2.59 10.92 3.63
CA GLY A 174 2.59 12.23 2.98
C GLY A 174 1.32 12.52 2.23
N PHE A 175 0.98 11.65 1.31
CA PHE A 175 -0.18 11.77 0.45
C PHE A 175 -1.47 11.86 1.26
N ASN A 176 -1.66 11.02 2.27
CA ASN A 176 -2.83 11.06 3.15
C ASN A 176 -2.91 12.36 3.98
N HIS A 177 -1.78 12.98 4.32
CA HIS A 177 -1.79 14.28 4.99
C HIS A 177 -2.34 15.41 4.10
N LEU A 178 -2.23 15.28 2.76
CA LEU A 178 -2.86 16.22 1.83
C LEU A 178 -4.37 16.02 1.73
N LEU A 179 -4.87 14.83 2.06
CA LEU A 179 -6.26 14.44 1.90
C LEU A 179 -6.99 14.50 3.23
N ASN A 180 -7.74 15.57 3.45
CA ASN A 180 -8.65 15.63 4.60
C ASN A 180 -9.88 14.73 4.34
N PRO A 181 -10.28 13.82 5.25
CA PRO A 181 -11.48 13.00 5.10
C PRO A 181 -12.76 13.81 4.83
N SER A 182 -12.88 15.03 5.38
CA SER A 182 -14.03 15.89 5.11
C SER A 182 -14.03 16.42 3.67
N TYR A 183 -12.85 16.69 3.10
CA TYR A 183 -12.68 17.12 1.71
C TYR A 183 -13.06 16.01 0.73
N LEU A 184 -12.74 14.74 1.03
CA LEU A 184 -13.12 13.60 0.17
C LEU A 184 -14.63 13.50 -0.04
N GLN A 185 -15.42 13.88 0.96
CA GLN A 185 -16.89 13.86 0.89
C GLN A 185 -17.46 15.00 0.03
N THR A 186 -16.70 16.08 -0.19
CA THR A 186 -17.14 17.21 -1.01
C THR A 186 -16.77 17.07 -2.49
N LEU A 187 -15.91 16.11 -2.84
CA LEU A 187 -15.50 15.90 -4.23
C LEU A 187 -16.65 15.39 -5.09
N SER A 188 -16.73 15.90 -6.32
CA SER A 188 -17.56 15.29 -7.37
C SER A 188 -17.10 13.85 -7.63
N LEU A 189 -17.97 13.01 -8.19
CA LEU A 189 -17.59 11.64 -8.53
C LEU A 189 -16.43 11.60 -9.53
N GLU A 190 -16.38 12.53 -10.47
CA GLU A 190 -15.29 12.63 -11.45
C GLU A 190 -13.96 13.04 -10.79
N ALA A 191 -13.97 14.03 -9.90
CA ALA A 191 -12.78 14.42 -9.16
C ALA A 191 -12.28 13.28 -8.26
N LEU A 192 -13.20 12.59 -7.58
CA LEU A 192 -12.86 11.41 -6.77
C LEU A 192 -12.24 10.31 -7.63
N PHE A 193 -12.81 10.06 -8.82
CA PHE A 193 -12.29 9.07 -9.76
C PHE A 193 -10.82 9.34 -10.11
N TYR A 194 -10.43 10.58 -10.40
CA TYR A 194 -9.02 10.94 -10.65
C TYR A 194 -8.13 10.77 -9.44
N LEU A 195 -8.63 11.16 -8.26
CA LEU A 195 -7.87 11.10 -7.02
C LEU A 195 -7.46 9.65 -6.70
N TYR A 196 -8.33 8.67 -6.93
CA TYR A 196 -8.03 7.27 -6.65
C TYR A 196 -6.81 6.76 -7.43
N PHE A 197 -6.57 7.26 -8.65
CA PHE A 197 -5.38 6.89 -9.43
C PHE A 197 -4.10 7.56 -8.95
N SER A 198 -4.19 8.61 -8.12
CA SER A 198 -3.01 9.38 -7.72
C SER A 198 -2.23 8.76 -6.57
N GLY A 199 -2.88 8.08 -5.62
CA GLY A 199 -2.19 7.51 -4.46
C GLY A 199 -1.08 6.54 -4.86
N GLU A 200 -1.47 5.38 -5.37
CA GLU A 200 -0.50 4.37 -5.82
C GLU A 200 0.30 4.82 -7.05
N GLY A 201 -0.36 5.52 -7.98
CA GLY A 201 0.29 6.01 -9.20
C GLY A 201 1.47 6.94 -8.92
N LEU A 202 1.33 7.87 -7.97
CA LEU A 202 2.43 8.76 -7.57
C LEU A 202 3.45 8.05 -6.68
N ALA A 203 3.00 7.15 -5.80
CA ALA A 203 3.92 6.37 -4.98
C ALA A 203 4.89 5.56 -5.86
N VAL A 204 4.39 4.85 -6.88
CA VAL A 204 5.27 4.10 -7.80
C VAL A 204 6.11 5.01 -8.69
N LYS A 205 5.56 6.14 -9.16
CA LYS A 205 6.29 7.14 -9.95
C LYS A 205 7.52 7.65 -9.19
N TYR A 206 7.33 8.11 -7.95
CA TYR A 206 8.37 8.79 -7.18
C TYR A 206 9.27 7.86 -6.36
N CYS A 207 8.75 6.72 -5.88
CA CYS A 207 9.48 5.85 -4.95
C CYS A 207 10.00 4.58 -5.62
N ASN A 208 9.33 4.09 -6.64
CA ASN A 208 9.74 2.88 -7.37
C ASN A 208 10.45 3.19 -8.70
N ASN A 209 10.62 4.49 -9.03
CA ASN A 209 11.17 4.95 -10.30
C ASN A 209 10.44 4.30 -11.49
N ALA A 210 9.11 4.26 -11.41
CA ALA A 210 8.29 3.53 -12.35
C ALA A 210 8.31 4.17 -13.75
N GLU A 211 8.40 3.33 -14.78
CA GLU A 211 8.20 3.69 -16.17
C GLU A 211 6.93 3.03 -16.70
N GLY A 212 6.06 3.85 -17.28
CA GLY A 212 4.80 3.42 -17.90
C GLY A 212 4.82 3.58 -19.42
N VAL A 213 3.65 3.59 -20.03
CA VAL A 213 3.49 3.77 -21.48
C VAL A 213 3.60 5.24 -21.88
N LEU A 214 3.03 6.14 -21.08
CA LEU A 214 3.10 7.59 -21.25
C LEU A 214 4.19 8.23 -20.38
N SER A 215 4.32 7.75 -19.15
CA SER A 215 5.19 8.30 -18.11
C SER A 215 6.59 7.67 -18.15
N LYS A 216 7.64 8.47 -17.94
CA LYS A 216 9.05 8.06 -17.92
C LYS A 216 9.58 7.88 -16.51
N ALA A 217 10.61 7.05 -16.35
CA ALA A 217 11.36 7.00 -15.09
C ALA A 217 11.96 8.38 -14.76
N LEU A 218 11.91 8.75 -13.48
CA LEU A 218 12.36 10.07 -13.00
C LEU A 218 13.86 10.15 -12.79
N TYR A 219 14.42 9.10 -12.22
CA TYR A 219 15.81 9.07 -11.81
C TYR A 219 16.62 8.21 -12.77
N GLY A 220 17.91 8.54 -12.92
CA GLY A 220 18.85 7.63 -13.57
C GLY A 220 19.00 6.33 -12.76
N GLY A 221 19.32 5.24 -13.45
CA GLY A 221 19.53 3.93 -12.83
C GLY A 221 18.40 2.92 -13.09
N PRO A 222 18.25 1.91 -12.22
CA PRO A 222 17.23 0.89 -12.38
C PRO A 222 15.81 1.48 -12.33
N LYS A 223 14.94 0.95 -13.17
CA LYS A 223 13.53 1.33 -13.26
C LYS A 223 12.67 0.29 -12.55
N ASN A 224 11.48 0.69 -12.11
CA ASN A 224 10.47 -0.22 -11.54
C ASN A 224 10.98 -1.00 -10.31
N ILE A 225 11.81 -0.36 -9.48
CA ILE A 225 12.43 -0.97 -8.30
C ILE A 225 11.33 -1.41 -7.33
N GLY A 226 11.35 -2.67 -6.88
CA GLY A 226 10.35 -3.21 -5.95
C GLY A 226 9.00 -3.53 -6.58
N LEU A 227 8.83 -3.32 -7.89
CA LEU A 227 7.65 -3.76 -8.63
C LEU A 227 7.91 -5.14 -9.23
N ASP A 228 6.86 -5.97 -9.33
CA ASP A 228 6.99 -7.32 -9.88
C ASP A 228 7.16 -7.25 -11.40
N PRO A 229 8.26 -7.77 -11.98
CA PRO A 229 8.57 -7.58 -13.40
C PRO A 229 7.52 -8.18 -14.34
N PHE A 230 6.91 -9.31 -13.97
CA PHE A 230 5.84 -9.93 -14.76
C PHE A 230 4.61 -9.03 -14.76
N THR A 231 4.16 -8.67 -13.56
CA THR A 231 2.96 -7.86 -13.35
C THR A 231 3.09 -6.52 -14.08
N TRP A 232 4.20 -5.80 -13.88
CA TRP A 232 4.39 -4.49 -14.46
C TRP A 232 4.41 -4.52 -15.99
N ARG A 233 5.04 -5.53 -16.58
CA ARG A 233 5.02 -5.73 -18.03
C ARG A 233 3.60 -6.02 -18.54
N TYR A 234 2.89 -6.95 -17.91
CA TYR A 234 1.51 -7.29 -18.28
C TYR A 234 0.61 -6.04 -18.28
N LEU A 235 0.70 -5.24 -17.22
CA LEU A 235 -0.11 -4.03 -17.07
C LEU A 235 0.21 -2.96 -18.12
N ASN A 236 1.48 -2.81 -18.50
CA ASN A 236 1.88 -1.90 -19.57
C ASN A 236 1.44 -2.41 -20.96
N ASP A 237 1.48 -3.72 -21.18
CA ASP A 237 1.00 -4.34 -22.42
C ASP A 237 -0.54 -4.20 -22.55
N ASP A 238 -1.28 -4.19 -21.43
CA ASP A 238 -2.75 -4.00 -21.36
C ASP A 238 -3.17 -2.51 -21.29
N PHE A 239 -2.24 -1.56 -21.51
CA PHE A 239 -2.47 -0.14 -21.30
C PHE A 239 -3.64 0.41 -22.13
N ASP A 240 -3.69 0.16 -23.44
CA ASP A 240 -4.73 0.73 -24.30
C ASP A 240 -6.14 0.24 -23.92
N LYS A 241 -6.26 -1.01 -23.49
CA LYS A 241 -7.52 -1.57 -22.98
C LYS A 241 -7.91 -0.90 -21.66
N THR A 242 -6.95 -0.78 -20.75
CA THR A 242 -7.12 -0.14 -19.44
C THR A 242 -7.50 1.33 -19.58
N PHE A 243 -6.86 2.06 -20.49
CA PHE A 243 -7.15 3.45 -20.78
C PHE A 243 -8.52 3.63 -21.48
N LYS A 244 -8.92 2.68 -22.34
CA LYS A 244 -10.27 2.66 -22.92
C LYS A 244 -11.34 2.50 -21.84
N HIS A 245 -11.13 1.61 -20.86
CA HIS A 245 -12.03 1.46 -19.71
C HIS A 245 -12.10 2.75 -18.89
N PHE A 246 -10.95 3.36 -18.58
CA PHE A 246 -10.89 4.67 -17.90
C PHE A 246 -11.75 5.73 -18.60
N LYS A 247 -11.61 5.90 -19.92
CA LYS A 247 -12.40 6.87 -20.69
C LYS A 247 -13.89 6.55 -20.68
N ALA A 248 -14.25 5.27 -20.80
CA ALA A 248 -15.65 4.84 -20.77
C ALA A 248 -16.29 5.11 -19.40
N THR A 249 -15.61 4.77 -18.31
CA THR A 249 -16.07 5.05 -16.94
C THR A 249 -16.22 6.56 -16.72
N ARG A 250 -15.22 7.36 -17.11
CA ARG A 250 -15.32 8.83 -17.03
C ARG A 250 -16.52 9.37 -17.80
N LYS A 251 -16.74 8.90 -19.04
CA LYS A 251 -17.89 9.31 -19.85
C LYS A 251 -19.22 8.97 -19.15
N ALA A 252 -19.34 7.76 -18.61
CA ALA A 252 -20.54 7.36 -17.87
C ALA A 252 -20.78 8.21 -16.61
N ILE A 253 -19.72 8.62 -15.92
CA ILE A 253 -19.82 9.57 -14.80
C ILE A 253 -20.38 10.91 -15.28
N LYS A 254 -19.82 11.49 -16.36
CA LYS A 254 -20.26 12.78 -16.91
C LYS A 254 -21.70 12.75 -17.42
N ASP A 255 -22.09 11.65 -18.05
CA ASP A 255 -23.45 11.45 -18.57
C ASP A 255 -24.47 11.14 -17.46
N GLY A 256 -24.04 11.00 -16.19
CA GLY A 256 -24.92 10.70 -15.06
C GLY A 256 -25.40 9.24 -15.00
N HIS A 257 -24.72 8.33 -15.70
CA HIS A 257 -25.02 6.90 -15.79
C HIS A 257 -24.12 6.02 -14.90
N PHE A 258 -23.31 6.64 -14.04
CA PHE A 258 -22.38 5.95 -13.14
C PHE A 258 -22.44 6.57 -11.75
N THR A 259 -22.67 5.74 -10.75
CA THR A 259 -22.87 6.15 -9.34
C THR A 259 -21.62 5.91 -8.49
N ARG A 260 -21.66 6.34 -7.22
CA ARG A 260 -20.59 6.03 -6.26
C ARG A 260 -20.52 4.53 -5.96
N GLU A 261 -21.65 3.85 -5.92
CA GLU A 261 -21.78 2.41 -5.72
C GLU A 261 -21.17 1.64 -6.91
N ASP A 262 -21.43 2.11 -8.13
CA ASP A 262 -20.80 1.55 -9.34
C ASP A 262 -19.28 1.73 -9.28
N PHE A 263 -18.81 2.90 -8.85
CA PHE A 263 -17.39 3.16 -8.68
C PHE A 263 -16.74 2.23 -7.65
N GLN A 264 -17.35 2.03 -6.49
CA GLN A 264 -16.85 1.09 -5.49
C GLN A 264 -16.83 -0.36 -6.00
N THR A 265 -17.79 -0.73 -6.86
CA THR A 265 -17.82 -2.05 -7.49
C THR A 265 -16.70 -2.18 -8.51
N ASP A 266 -16.58 -1.24 -9.45
CA ASP A 266 -15.54 -1.20 -10.49
C ASP A 266 -14.13 -1.16 -9.89
N LEU A 267 -13.96 -0.44 -8.78
CA LEU A 267 -12.70 -0.41 -8.03
C LEU A 267 -12.29 -1.83 -7.60
N ARG A 268 -13.22 -2.61 -7.02
CA ARG A 268 -12.91 -3.98 -6.55
C ARG A 268 -12.83 -4.99 -7.69
N THR A 269 -13.67 -4.88 -8.71
CA THR A 269 -13.82 -5.90 -9.74
C THR A 269 -12.92 -5.70 -10.96
N TYR A 270 -12.38 -4.49 -11.15
CA TYR A 270 -11.50 -4.17 -12.26
C TYR A 270 -10.18 -3.54 -11.82
N TRP A 271 -10.24 -2.39 -11.13
CA TRP A 271 -9.05 -1.58 -10.86
C TRP A 271 -8.10 -2.19 -9.84
N MET A 272 -8.63 -2.88 -8.82
CA MET A 272 -7.93 -3.58 -7.75
C MET A 272 -8.08 -5.10 -7.85
N HIS A 273 -8.47 -5.59 -9.02
CA HIS A 273 -8.66 -7.02 -9.24
C HIS A 273 -7.30 -7.71 -9.45
N PRO A 274 -6.97 -8.76 -8.69
CA PRO A 274 -5.63 -9.37 -8.68
C PRO A 274 -5.35 -10.30 -9.87
N TYR A 275 -6.30 -10.50 -10.78
CA TYR A 275 -6.15 -11.47 -11.87
C TYR A 275 -5.98 -10.82 -13.23
N THR A 276 -5.20 -11.48 -14.09
CA THR A 276 -5.16 -11.20 -15.53
C THR A 276 -6.50 -11.56 -16.17
N ASP A 277 -6.75 -11.04 -17.38
CA ASP A 277 -7.97 -11.35 -18.13
C ASP A 277 -7.92 -12.73 -18.79
N GLN A 278 -6.75 -13.37 -18.81
CA GLN A 278 -6.49 -14.69 -19.38
C GLN A 278 -6.50 -15.75 -18.27
N ARG A 279 -7.69 -15.96 -17.69
CA ARG A 279 -7.90 -16.92 -16.59
C ARG A 279 -7.87 -18.39 -17.03
N ASP A 280 -7.70 -18.67 -18.32
CA ASP A 280 -7.91 -20.00 -18.92
C ASP A 280 -6.72 -20.97 -18.76
N THR A 281 -5.63 -20.56 -18.11
CA THR A 281 -4.54 -21.48 -17.75
C THR A 281 -4.25 -21.35 -16.26
N ASN A 282 -4.29 -22.47 -15.53
CA ASN A 282 -3.93 -22.59 -14.11
C ASN A 282 -2.49 -22.11 -13.77
N ASP A 283 -1.72 -21.70 -14.78
CA ASP A 283 -0.32 -21.30 -14.69
C ASP A 283 -0.09 -19.78 -14.78
N THR A 284 -1.12 -18.96 -15.03
CA THR A 284 -0.94 -17.50 -15.09
C THR A 284 -0.87 -16.94 -13.66
N PRO A 285 0.24 -16.32 -13.24
CA PRO A 285 0.39 -15.84 -11.87
C PRO A 285 -0.52 -14.64 -11.61
N ASP A 286 -0.92 -14.50 -10.34
CA ASP A 286 -1.66 -13.34 -9.85
C ASP A 286 -0.83 -12.06 -9.96
N LEU A 287 -1.51 -10.95 -10.22
CA LEU A 287 -0.93 -9.61 -10.29
C LEU A 287 -0.58 -9.13 -8.87
N LYS A 288 0.70 -8.78 -8.66
CA LYS A 288 1.17 -8.22 -7.37
C LYS A 288 1.00 -6.70 -7.25
N GLN A 289 0.65 -6.05 -8.34
CA GLN A 289 0.27 -4.65 -8.49
C GLN A 289 -1.01 -4.63 -9.32
N PHE A 290 -1.93 -3.73 -9.00
CA PHE A 290 -3.18 -3.64 -9.74
C PHE A 290 -3.10 -2.63 -10.88
N ARG A 291 -4.11 -2.65 -11.78
CA ARG A 291 -4.24 -1.69 -12.90
C ARG A 291 -4.21 -0.24 -12.45
N LEU A 292 -4.73 0.03 -11.26
CA LEU A 292 -4.70 1.37 -10.67
C LEU A 292 -3.28 1.92 -10.51
N TYR A 293 -2.28 1.08 -10.24
CA TYR A 293 -0.89 1.48 -10.04
C TYR A 293 -0.26 1.94 -11.37
N SER A 294 -0.35 1.11 -12.40
CA SER A 294 0.25 1.40 -13.72
C SER A 294 -0.45 2.55 -14.41
N LEU A 295 -1.79 2.53 -14.46
CA LEU A 295 -2.54 3.62 -15.07
C LEU A 295 -2.35 4.92 -14.28
N GLY A 296 -2.35 4.86 -12.95
CA GLY A 296 -2.08 6.02 -12.11
C GLY A 296 -0.71 6.66 -12.37
N ASN A 297 0.32 5.83 -12.55
CA ASN A 297 1.65 6.28 -12.95
C ASN A 297 1.63 7.00 -14.30
N ASP A 298 0.87 6.50 -15.28
CA ASP A 298 0.76 7.16 -16.59
C ASP A 298 -0.06 8.45 -16.55
N LEU A 299 -1.19 8.45 -15.85
CA LEU A 299 -2.08 9.61 -15.72
C LEU A 299 -1.42 10.79 -15.01
N TRP A 300 -0.80 10.53 -13.86
CA TRP A 300 -0.20 11.57 -13.03
C TRP A 300 1.28 11.78 -13.31
N GLY A 301 2.00 10.73 -13.67
CA GLY A 301 3.41 10.81 -14.00
C GLY A 301 3.68 11.57 -15.30
N VAL A 302 2.79 11.51 -16.30
CA VAL A 302 2.95 12.35 -17.51
C VAL A 302 2.84 13.85 -17.22
N ILE A 303 2.02 14.23 -16.23
CA ILE A 303 1.93 15.63 -15.77
C ILE A 303 3.26 16.05 -15.16
N HIS A 304 3.88 15.18 -14.35
CA HIS A 304 5.22 15.43 -13.85
C HIS A 304 6.22 15.58 -15.00
N ASP A 305 6.20 14.67 -15.98
CA ASP A 305 7.19 14.68 -17.06
C ASP A 305 7.10 15.93 -17.93
N ALA A 306 5.89 16.47 -18.12
CA ALA A 306 5.68 17.69 -18.89
C ALA A 306 5.93 18.97 -18.07
N PHE A 307 5.54 18.99 -16.79
CA PHE A 307 5.40 20.25 -16.03
C PHE A 307 6.01 20.22 -14.61
N GLY A 308 6.54 19.09 -14.18
CA GLY A 308 7.18 18.90 -12.88
C GLY A 308 6.21 18.66 -11.71
N LYS A 309 6.80 18.32 -10.56
CA LYS A 309 6.13 17.99 -9.30
C LYS A 309 5.15 19.06 -8.81
N GLU A 310 5.50 20.34 -8.93
CA GLU A 310 4.63 21.44 -8.48
C GLU A 310 3.29 21.44 -9.20
N LYS A 311 3.27 21.19 -10.51
CA LYS A 311 2.04 21.13 -11.30
C LYS A 311 1.17 19.94 -10.89
N VAL A 312 1.78 18.78 -10.63
CA VAL A 312 1.07 17.59 -10.11
C VAL A 312 0.30 17.94 -8.84
N TYR A 313 0.97 18.55 -7.86
CA TYR A 313 0.34 18.88 -6.58
C TYR A 313 -0.63 20.06 -6.67
N ALA A 314 -0.40 21.02 -7.56
CA ALA A 314 -1.38 22.07 -7.85
C ALA A 314 -2.67 21.49 -8.44
N THR A 315 -2.57 20.48 -9.32
CA THR A 315 -3.71 19.76 -9.88
C THR A 315 -4.38 18.85 -8.86
N LEU A 316 -3.65 18.17 -7.98
CA LEU A 316 -4.24 17.38 -6.88
C LEU A 316 -5.09 18.23 -5.92
N ARG A 317 -4.68 19.47 -5.68
CA ARG A 317 -5.44 20.42 -4.84
C ARG A 317 -6.67 20.99 -5.57
N ASN A 318 -6.73 20.85 -6.89
CA ASN A 318 -7.80 21.38 -7.75
C ASN A 318 -8.17 20.34 -8.82
N LEU A 319 -8.73 19.21 -8.38
CA LEU A 319 -8.94 18.01 -9.21
C LEU A 319 -9.78 18.24 -10.46
N ASP A 320 -10.69 19.21 -10.46
CA ASP A 320 -11.51 19.55 -11.63
C ASP A 320 -10.64 20.04 -12.82
N THR A 321 -9.43 20.53 -12.56
CA THR A 321 -8.47 20.92 -13.60
C THR A 321 -7.72 19.74 -14.22
N PHE A 322 -7.86 18.53 -13.68
CA PHE A 322 -7.12 17.35 -14.13
C PHE A 322 -7.25 17.09 -15.63
N PRO A 323 -8.45 17.08 -16.25
CA PRO A 323 -8.58 16.77 -17.68
C PRO A 323 -7.77 17.72 -18.57
N ASP A 324 -7.82 19.02 -18.29
CA ASP A 324 -7.11 20.04 -19.05
C ASP A 324 -5.59 19.90 -18.89
N VAL A 325 -5.12 19.70 -17.66
CA VAL A 325 -3.69 19.56 -17.36
C VAL A 325 -3.14 18.28 -17.95
N PHE A 326 -3.86 17.16 -17.83
CA PHE A 326 -3.49 15.89 -18.45
C PHE A 326 -3.46 16.02 -19.98
N ASN A 327 -4.48 16.63 -20.59
CA ASN A 327 -4.52 16.86 -22.04
C ASN A 327 -3.34 17.71 -22.52
N ALA A 328 -2.97 18.75 -21.78
CA ALA A 328 -1.79 19.54 -22.07
C ALA A 328 -0.51 18.70 -21.97
N ALA A 329 -0.38 17.87 -20.93
CA ALA A 329 0.78 17.02 -20.72
C ALA A 329 0.97 15.97 -21.83
N VAL A 330 -0.08 15.22 -22.20
CA VAL A 330 0.01 14.22 -23.29
C VAL A 330 0.31 14.87 -24.63
N SER A 331 -0.10 16.12 -24.83
CA SER A 331 0.24 16.89 -26.03
C SER A 331 1.71 17.30 -26.04
N HIS A 332 2.20 17.75 -24.90
CA HIS A 332 3.59 18.16 -24.71
C HIS A 332 4.55 17.01 -25.04
N ILE A 333 4.20 15.78 -24.68
CA ILE A 333 5.00 14.58 -24.98
C ILE A 333 4.69 13.93 -26.35
N GLY A 334 3.92 14.60 -27.22
CA GLY A 334 3.63 14.12 -28.59
C GLY A 334 2.68 12.92 -28.67
N LYS A 335 1.78 12.77 -27.70
CA LYS A 335 0.82 11.66 -27.57
C LYS A 335 -0.65 12.13 -27.57
N PRO A 336 -1.09 12.99 -28.51
CA PRO A 336 -2.43 13.59 -28.47
C PRO A 336 -3.58 12.58 -28.64
N ALA A 337 -3.32 11.37 -29.15
CA ALA A 337 -4.31 10.29 -29.24
C ALA A 337 -4.86 9.84 -27.87
N TYR A 338 -4.15 10.15 -26.79
CA TYR A 338 -4.55 9.83 -25.42
C TYR A 338 -5.24 11.00 -24.71
N ARG A 339 -5.58 12.09 -25.41
CA ARG A 339 -6.39 13.16 -24.80
C ARG A 339 -7.76 12.63 -24.37
N LEU A 340 -8.26 13.21 -23.29
CA LEU A 340 -9.63 13.08 -22.80
C LEU A 340 -10.51 14.11 -23.50
N ASP A 341 -11.76 13.73 -23.77
CA ASP A 341 -12.75 14.67 -24.27
C ASP A 341 -13.07 15.71 -23.19
N VAL A 342 -12.82 16.99 -23.48
CA VAL A 342 -13.22 18.11 -22.64
C VAL A 342 -14.50 18.70 -23.25
N ASP A 343 -15.54 18.83 -22.43
CA ASP A 343 -16.84 19.40 -22.85
C ASP A 343 -16.83 20.92 -22.68
#